data_AF-A0A2D9DQZ2-F1
#
_entry.id   AF-A0A2D9DQZ2-F1
#
_cell.length_a   1.000
_cell.length_b   1.000
_cell.length_c   1.000
_cell.angle_alpha   90.00
_cell.angle_beta   90.00
_cell.angle_gamma   90.00
#
_symmetry.space_group_name_H-M   'P 1'
#
loop_
_entity.id
_entity.type
_entity.pdbx_description
1 polymer ?
#
loop_
_entity_poly.entity_id
_entity_poly.type
_entity_poly.pdbx_seq_one_letter_code
_entity_poly.pdbx_strand_id
1 'polypeptide(L)'
;MAEGISLTFFLIAFAWVFIAAFTKRGKGLIMGGKIIKTFDSVSSKRKIVSYEVKVHAVDGGPVRFVGLEISTTSLGSMRGHTVSFPAGEARELAALLIEAADYQEDKLQA
;
A
#
# COMPACT_ATOMS: atom_id res chain seq x y z
N MET A 1 7.04 -36.74 -18.49
CA MET A 1 6.52 -35.64 -19.36
C MET A 1 5.45 -34.78 -18.68
N ALA A 2 4.56 -35.34 -17.86
CA ALA A 2 3.56 -34.56 -17.11
C ALA A 2 4.15 -33.67 -15.97
N GLU A 3 5.23 -34.11 -15.33
CA GLU A 3 5.87 -33.36 -14.22
C GLU A 3 6.52 -32.05 -14.67
N GLY A 4 7.17 -32.01 -15.83
CA GLY A 4 7.77 -30.79 -16.38
C GLY A 4 6.73 -29.75 -16.81
N ILE A 5 5.56 -30.20 -17.28
CA ILE A 5 4.43 -29.32 -17.63
C ILE A 5 3.84 -28.71 -16.35
N SER A 6 3.61 -29.51 -15.31
CA SER A 6 3.10 -29.04 -14.02
C SER A 6 4.04 -28.02 -13.36
N LEU A 7 5.35 -28.28 -13.37
CA LEU A 7 6.36 -27.35 -12.84
C LEU A 7 6.40 -26.03 -13.63
N THR A 8 6.27 -26.10 -14.97
CA THR A 8 6.24 -24.90 -15.82
C THR A 8 5.00 -24.05 -15.54
N PHE A 9 3.82 -24.66 -15.43
CA PHE A 9 2.58 -23.96 -15.06
C PHE A 9 2.68 -23.32 -13.67
N PHE A 10 3.27 -24.03 -12.70
CA PHE A 10 3.51 -23.50 -11.36
C PHE A 10 4.45 -22.28 -11.39
N LEU A 11 5.55 -22.34 -12.14
CA LEU A 11 6.48 -21.22 -12.27
C LEU A 11 5.86 -20.02 -12.96
N ILE A 12 5.01 -20.22 -13.97
CA ILE A 12 4.28 -19.13 -14.65
C ILE A 12 3.27 -18.48 -13.70
N ALA A 13 2.48 -19.27 -12.98
CA ALA A 13 1.53 -18.75 -11.98
C ALA A 13 2.26 -18.01 -10.85
N PHE A 14 3.38 -18.55 -10.37
CA PHE A 14 4.21 -17.93 -9.35
C PHE A 14 4.83 -16.61 -9.83
N ALA A 15 5.37 -16.58 -11.04
CA ALA A 15 5.88 -15.35 -11.65
C ALA A 15 4.78 -14.29 -11.83
N TRP A 16 3.56 -14.70 -12.19
CA TRP A 16 2.42 -13.79 -12.29
C TRP A 16 2.05 -13.16 -10.94
N VAL A 17 1.98 -13.96 -9.87
CA VAL A 17 1.74 -13.47 -8.50
C VAL A 17 2.86 -12.55 -8.04
N PHE A 18 4.12 -12.90 -8.32
CA PHE A 18 5.27 -12.07 -7.98
C PHE A 18 5.24 -10.72 -8.70
N ILE A 19 4.93 -10.70 -9.99
CA ILE A 19 4.79 -9.46 -10.77
C ILE A 19 3.63 -8.61 -10.24
N ALA A 20 2.50 -9.24 -9.91
CA ALA A 20 1.34 -8.55 -9.36
C ALA A 20 1.61 -7.92 -7.98
N ALA A 21 2.34 -8.61 -7.10
CA ALA A 21 2.64 -8.12 -5.76
C ALA A 21 3.75 -7.07 -5.72
N PHE A 22 4.78 -7.19 -6.57
CA PHE A 22 6.01 -6.40 -6.45
C PHE A 22 6.18 -5.29 -7.50
N THR A 23 5.41 -5.28 -8.60
CA THR A 23 5.55 -4.22 -9.62
C THR A 23 4.53 -3.10 -9.43
N LYS A 24 4.90 -1.86 -9.81
CA LYS A 24 3.97 -0.71 -9.81
C LYS A 24 2.69 -0.97 -10.62
N ARG A 25 2.77 -1.79 -11.66
CA ARG A 25 1.61 -2.20 -12.48
C ARG A 25 0.67 -3.11 -11.71
N GLY A 26 1.22 -4.08 -10.98
CA GLY A 26 0.45 -4.99 -10.13
C GLY A 26 -0.19 -4.29 -8.93
N LYS A 27 0.58 -3.46 -8.22
CA LYS A 27 0.07 -2.62 -7.12
C LYS A 27 -1.03 -1.66 -7.57
N GLY A 28 -0.89 -1.07 -8.76
CA GLY A 28 -1.93 -0.25 -9.34
C GLY A 28 -3.24 -1.02 -9.55
N LEU A 29 -3.16 -2.23 -10.11
CA LEU A 29 -4.34 -3.07 -10.32
C LEU A 29 -5.09 -3.36 -9.01
N ILE A 30 -4.35 -3.59 -7.91
CA ILE A 30 -4.92 -3.80 -6.56
C ILE A 30 -5.58 -2.52 -6.04
N MET A 31 -5.01 -1.35 -6.35
CA MET A 31 -5.56 -0.03 -5.99
C MET A 31 -6.68 0.45 -6.94
N GLY A 32 -7.15 -0.40 -7.86
CA GLY A 32 -8.24 -0.06 -8.79
C GLY A 32 -7.86 0.81 -9.98
N GLY A 33 -6.57 0.93 -10.34
CA GLY A 33 -6.16 1.74 -11.50
C GLY A 33 -4.67 1.81 -11.78
N LYS A 34 -4.24 2.79 -12.55
CA LYS A 34 -2.82 3.04 -12.82
C LYS A 34 -2.27 4.03 -11.80
N ILE A 35 -1.23 3.66 -11.05
CA ILE A 35 -0.50 4.62 -10.22
C ILE A 35 0.13 5.66 -11.15
N ILE A 36 -0.35 6.90 -11.06
CA ILE A 36 0.15 8.04 -11.84
C ILE A 36 1.28 8.76 -11.10
N LYS A 37 1.23 8.78 -9.76
CA LYS A 37 2.26 9.38 -8.93
C LYS A 37 2.33 8.70 -7.57
N THR A 38 3.54 8.51 -7.08
CA THR A 38 3.80 8.17 -5.67
C THR A 38 4.33 9.44 -5.01
N PHE A 39 3.72 9.83 -3.90
CA PHE A 39 4.21 10.92 -3.03
C PHE A 39 5.22 10.37 -2.03
N ASP A 40 5.85 11.27 -1.27
CA ASP A 40 6.83 10.90 -0.25
C ASP A 40 6.24 9.94 0.80
N SER A 41 7.13 9.19 1.45
CA SER A 41 6.75 8.22 2.47
C SER A 41 6.92 8.79 3.87
N VAL A 42 6.00 8.41 4.77
CA VAL A 42 6.16 8.62 6.20
C VAL A 42 6.66 7.31 6.78
N SER A 43 7.81 7.34 7.47
CA SER A 43 8.38 6.16 8.11
C SER A 43 8.53 6.38 9.61
N SER A 44 8.30 5.32 10.38
CA SER A 44 8.46 5.33 11.83
C SER A 44 9.00 3.98 12.29
N LYS A 45 9.99 4.01 13.19
CA LYS A 45 10.57 2.81 13.79
C LYS A 45 10.19 2.74 15.26
N ARG A 46 9.50 1.67 15.65
CA ARG A 46 9.15 1.38 17.04
C ARG A 46 9.77 0.06 17.47
N LYS A 47 10.82 0.14 18.28
CA LYS A 47 11.62 -1.02 18.73
C LYS A 47 12.13 -1.84 17.53
N ILE A 48 11.63 -3.06 17.38
CA ILE A 48 12.02 -4.05 16.35
C ILE A 48 11.14 -3.92 15.10
N VAL A 49 10.07 -3.14 15.15
CA VAL A 49 9.12 -2.98 14.04
C VAL A 49 9.32 -1.62 13.38
N SER A 50 9.43 -1.58 12.07
CA SER A 50 9.37 -0.36 11.27
C SER A 50 8.11 -0.33 10.44
N TYR A 51 7.47 0.83 10.40
CA TYR A 51 6.29 1.14 9.60
C TYR A 51 6.71 2.15 8.53
N GLU A 52 6.27 1.93 7.29
CA GLU A 52 6.41 2.88 6.19
C GLU A 52 5.05 3.01 5.51
N VAL A 53 4.55 4.23 5.36
CA VAL A 53 3.32 4.53 4.64
C VAL A 53 3.66 5.35 3.41
N LYS A 54 3.29 4.85 2.22
CA LYS A 54 3.40 5.56 0.94
C LYS A 54 2.02 5.96 0.44
N VAL A 55 1.92 7.15 -0.12
CA VAL A 55 0.68 7.67 -0.70
C VAL A 55 0.79 7.69 -2.23
N HIS A 56 -0.24 7.25 -2.92
CA HIS A 56 -0.29 7.13 -4.36
C HIS A 56 -1.50 7.86 -4.93
N ALA A 57 -1.30 8.66 -5.97
CA ALA A 57 -2.40 9.06 -6.84
C ALA A 57 -2.60 7.96 -7.89
N VAL A 58 -3.84 7.50 -8.03
CA VAL A 58 -4.21 6.38 -8.89
C VAL A 58 -5.32 6.84 -9.85
N ASP A 59 -5.08 6.64 -11.14
CA ASP A 59 -6.02 6.90 -12.21
C ASP A 59 -6.79 5.61 -12.52
N GLY A 60 -8.06 5.55 -12.09
CA GLY A 60 -8.98 4.46 -12.36
C GLY A 60 -9.88 4.71 -13.57
N GLY A 61 -9.57 5.70 -14.42
CA GLY A 61 -10.43 6.12 -15.53
C GLY A 61 -11.47 7.16 -15.09
N PRO A 62 -12.78 6.82 -15.04
CA PRO A 62 -13.81 7.78 -14.63
C PRO A 62 -13.72 8.17 -13.15
N VAL A 63 -13.01 7.38 -12.32
CA VAL A 63 -12.86 7.61 -10.89
C VAL A 63 -11.38 7.79 -10.54
N ARG A 64 -11.10 8.81 -9.72
CA ARG A 64 -9.76 9.07 -9.18
C ARG A 64 -9.65 8.52 -7.78
N PHE A 65 -8.60 7.74 -7.54
CA PHE A 65 -8.34 7.10 -6.26
C PHE A 65 -7.06 7.63 -5.63
N VAL A 66 -7.01 7.57 -4.30
CA VAL A 66 -5.81 7.73 -3.49
C VAL A 66 -5.50 6.38 -2.87
N GLY A 67 -4.35 5.81 -3.21
CA GLY A 67 -3.85 4.56 -2.64
C GLY A 67 -2.93 4.82 -1.45
N LEU A 68 -3.06 4.02 -0.41
CA LEU A 68 -2.15 3.97 0.73
C LEU A 68 -1.49 2.60 0.76
N GLU A 69 -0.15 2.58 0.71
CA GLU A 69 0.64 1.38 0.91
C GLU A 69 1.29 1.44 2.29
N ILE A 70 0.85 0.54 3.19
CA ILE A 70 1.35 0.41 4.55
C ILE A 70 2.27 -0.81 4.58
N SER A 71 3.56 -0.58 4.73
CA SER A 71 4.59 -1.60 4.87
C SER A 71 5.03 -1.71 6.33
N THR A 72 4.94 -2.92 6.88
CA THR A 72 5.43 -3.25 8.21
C THR A 72 6.56 -4.25 8.10
N THR A 73 7.73 -3.90 8.62
CA THR A 73 8.90 -4.78 8.67
C THR A 73 9.23 -5.09 10.12
N SER A 74 9.34 -6.37 10.44
CA SER A 74 9.79 -6.88 11.74
C SER A 74 10.86 -7.94 11.54
N LEU A 75 11.44 -8.47 12.63
CA LEU A 75 12.44 -9.53 12.56
C LEU A 75 11.90 -10.72 11.76
N GLY A 76 12.46 -10.94 10.57
CA GLY A 76 12.08 -12.05 9.68
C GLY A 76 10.72 -11.93 8.97
N SER A 77 10.02 -10.79 9.03
CA SER A 77 8.73 -10.62 8.35
C SER A 77 8.59 -9.24 7.72
N MET A 78 8.12 -9.19 6.48
CA MET A 78 7.71 -7.97 5.80
C MET A 78 6.28 -8.17 5.30
N ARG A 79 5.36 -7.30 5.73
CA ARG A 79 3.95 -7.32 5.33
C ARG A 79 3.60 -5.98 4.72
N GLY A 80 3.13 -6.01 3.47
CA GLY A 80 2.57 -4.85 2.79
C GLY A 80 1.06 -4.98 2.70
N HIS A 81 0.34 -3.95 3.14
CA HIS A 81 -1.10 -3.82 2.95
C HIS A 81 -1.37 -2.59 2.08
N THR A 82 -2.22 -2.76 1.09
CA THR A 82 -2.60 -1.70 0.16
C THR A 82 -4.09 -1.48 0.26
N VAL A 83 -4.49 -0.23 0.46
CA VAL A 83 -5.89 0.20 0.46
C VAL A 83 -6.04 1.40 -0.47
N SER A 84 -7.22 1.57 -1.05
CA SER A 84 -7.51 2.67 -1.97
C SER A 84 -8.86 3.28 -1.64
N PHE A 85 -8.92 4.61 -1.65
CA PHE A 85 -10.13 5.39 -1.41
C PHE A 85 -10.43 6.29 -2.60
N PRO A 86 -11.69 6.54 -2.95
CA PRO A 86 -12.06 7.65 -3.82
C PRO A 86 -11.47 8.97 -3.30
N ALA A 87 -11.14 9.89 -4.20
CA ALA A 87 -10.50 11.16 -3.81
C ALA A 87 -11.32 12.01 -2.80
N GLY A 88 -12.66 11.83 -2.75
CA GLY A 88 -13.51 12.46 -1.73
C GLY A 88 -13.25 11.89 -0.33
N GLU A 89 -13.46 10.59 -0.16
CA GLU A 89 -13.24 9.87 1.10
C GLU A 89 -11.79 9.97 1.59
N ALA A 90 -10.81 10.02 0.68
CA ALA A 90 -9.41 10.22 1.04
C ALA A 90 -9.16 11.57 1.73
N ARG A 91 -9.93 12.62 1.38
CA ARG A 91 -9.83 13.92 2.08
C ARG A 91 -10.45 13.86 3.47
N GLU A 92 -11.54 13.12 3.63
CA GLU A 92 -12.16 12.90 4.94
C GLU A 92 -11.21 12.13 5.87
N LEU A 93 -10.55 11.09 5.35
CA LEU A 93 -9.51 10.37 6.09
C LEU A 93 -8.35 11.29 6.49
N ALA A 94 -7.92 12.18 5.61
CA ALA A 94 -6.87 13.15 5.94
C ALA A 94 -7.28 14.10 7.08
N ALA A 95 -8.54 14.55 7.09
CA ALA A 95 -9.06 15.39 8.17
C ALA A 95 -9.08 14.65 9.51
N LEU A 96 -9.54 13.39 9.52
CA LEU A 96 -9.55 12.55 10.73
C LEU A 96 -8.14 12.29 11.28
N LEU A 97 -7.15 12.12 10.40
CA LEU A 97 -5.76 11.94 10.82
C LEU A 97 -5.18 13.20 11.48
N ILE A 98 -5.51 14.38 10.94
CA ILE A 98 -5.10 15.66 11.53
C ILE A 98 -5.76 15.85 12.90
N GLU A 99 -7.07 15.66 12.99
CA GLU A 99 -7.82 15.78 14.25
C GLU A 99 -7.28 14.83 15.33
N ALA A 100 -6.97 13.58 14.97
CA ALA A 100 -6.39 12.61 15.90
C ALA A 100 -4.98 13.00 16.36
N ALA A 101 -4.18 13.63 15.49
CA ALA A 101 -2.84 14.10 15.83
C ALA A 101 -2.91 15.30 16.81
N ASP A 102 -3.75 16.29 16.49
CA ASP A 102 -3.94 17.48 17.32
C ASP A 102 -4.43 17.11 18.73
N TYR A 103 -5.43 16.22 18.82
CA TYR A 103 -5.94 15.72 20.10
C TYR A 103 -4.86 15.05 20.97
N GLN A 104 -3.91 14.35 20.35
CA GLN A 104 -2.86 13.64 21.08
C GLN A 104 -1.78 14.61 21.60
N GLU A 105 -1.47 15.67 20.86
CA GLU A 105 -0.54 16.72 21.30
C GLU A 105 -1.13 17.56 22.44
N ASP A 106 -2.40 17.94 22.33
CA ASP A 106 -3.10 18.71 23.37
C ASP A 106 -3.15 17.95 24.71
N LYS A 107 -3.35 16.63 24.66
CA LYS A 107 -3.31 15.77 25.85
C LYS A 107 -1.96 15.66 26.52
N LEU A 108 -0.86 15.90 25.78
CA LEU A 108 0.49 15.85 26.33
C LEU A 108 0.91 17.18 26.95
N GLN A 109 0.15 18.25 26.69
CA GLN A 109 0.38 19.58 27.26
C GLN A 109 -0.45 19.88 28.52
N ALA A 110 -1.44 19.03 28.84
CA ALA A 110 -2.29 19.12 30.03
C ALA A 110 -1.78 18.23 31.19
#